data_AF-A0A2S5NTH3-F1
#
_entry.id   AF-A0A2S5NTH3-F1
#
_cell.length_a   1.000
_cell.length_b   1.000
_cell.length_c   1.000
_cell.angle_alpha   90.00
_cell.angle_beta   90.00
_cell.angle_gamma   90.00
#
_symmetry.space_group_name_H-M   'P 1'
#
loop_
_entity.id
_entity.type
_entity.pdbx_description
1 polymer ?
#
loop_
_entity_poly.entity_id
_entity_poly.type
_entity_poly.pdbx_seq_one_letter_code
_entity_poly.pdbx_strand_id
1 'polypeptide(L)'
;MNDLCGRFNFMVDKNFDGVFTVTDFGLIVKQILFLPANIVVWLVEQEPHLFKFFEIDCLTGTGFGAMIFSLFVWWVVFVAATENS
;
A
#
# COMPACT_ATOMS: atom_id res chain seq x y z
N MET A 1 -17.11 0.53 -1.96
CA MET A 1 -15.77 1.08 -1.65
C MET A 1 -15.01 1.14 -2.96
N ASN A 2 -14.92 2.31 -3.58
CA ASN A 2 -14.20 2.48 -4.85
C ASN A 2 -12.76 2.85 -4.56
N ASP A 3 -11.90 1.85 -4.43
CA ASP A 3 -10.47 2.07 -4.59
C ASP A 3 -10.21 2.24 -6.08
N LEU A 4 -10.02 3.49 -6.50
CA LEU A 4 -9.90 3.89 -7.91
C LEU A 4 -8.80 3.14 -8.65
N CYS A 5 -7.82 2.58 -7.92
CA CYS A 5 -6.62 1.97 -8.48
C CYS A 5 -6.40 0.52 -8.03
N GLY A 6 -7.37 -0.11 -7.35
CA GLY A 6 -7.28 -1.51 -6.93
C GLY A 6 -6.07 -1.82 -6.03
N ARG A 7 -5.59 -0.83 -5.25
CA ARG A 7 -4.50 -0.95 -4.29
C ARG A 7 -4.72 -2.05 -3.25
N PHE A 8 -5.98 -2.34 -2.90
CA PHE A 8 -6.36 -3.43 -1.98
C PHE A 8 -6.79 -4.73 -2.67
N ASN A 9 -6.43 -4.92 -3.95
CA ASN A 9 -6.66 -6.18 -4.62
C ASN A 9 -5.60 -7.21 -4.20
N PHE A 10 -5.96 -8.11 -3.29
CA PHE A 10 -5.12 -9.21 -2.84
C PHE A 10 -5.44 -10.47 -3.64
N MET A 11 -4.59 -10.79 -4.62
CA MET A 11 -4.65 -12.00 -5.43
C MET A 11 -3.36 -12.81 -5.24
N VAL A 12 -3.49 -14.14 -5.32
CA VAL A 12 -2.34 -15.07 -5.21
C VAL A 12 -1.51 -15.03 -6.50
N ASP A 13 -2.19 -15.10 -7.64
CA ASP A 13 -1.62 -14.87 -8.97
C ASP A 13 -1.87 -13.39 -9.32
N LYS A 14 -0.80 -12.60 -9.39
CA LYS A 14 -0.86 -11.16 -9.64
C LYS A 14 -0.39 -10.77 -11.02
N ASN A 15 0.43 -11.62 -11.64
CA ASN A 15 0.89 -11.41 -13.00
C ASN A 15 -0.08 -12.04 -14.05
N PHE A 16 -1.11 -12.77 -13.58
CA PHE A 16 -2.12 -13.48 -14.38
C PHE A 16 -1.53 -14.58 -15.27
N ASP A 17 -0.43 -15.19 -14.85
CA ASP A 17 0.22 -16.27 -15.61
C ASP A 17 -0.35 -17.67 -15.32
N GLY A 18 -1.28 -17.77 -14.36
CA GLY A 18 -1.95 -19.02 -13.97
C GLY A 18 -1.14 -19.91 -13.03
N VAL A 19 0.05 -19.47 -12.58
CA VAL A 19 0.96 -20.24 -11.72
C VAL A 19 1.49 -19.33 -10.61
N PHE A 20 1.51 -19.79 -9.36
CA PHE A 20 2.15 -19.01 -8.31
C PHE A 20 3.69 -19.03 -8.47
N THR A 21 4.27 -17.90 -8.86
CA THR A 21 5.72 -17.77 -9.08
C THR A 21 6.41 -16.87 -8.05
N VAL A 22 7.76 -16.84 -8.11
CA VAL A 22 8.58 -15.90 -7.32
C VAL A 22 8.20 -14.44 -7.63
N THR A 23 7.74 -14.16 -8.85
CA THR A 23 7.33 -12.80 -9.22
C THR A 23 6.05 -12.39 -8.50
N ASP A 24 5.08 -13.30 -8.34
CA ASP A 24 3.86 -13.06 -7.56
C ASP A 24 4.17 -12.82 -6.09
N PHE A 25 5.05 -13.64 -5.51
CA PHE A 25 5.53 -13.43 -4.15
C PHE A 25 6.17 -12.03 -3.99
N GLY A 26 7.01 -11.62 -4.94
CA GLY A 26 7.59 -10.27 -4.96
C GLY A 26 6.53 -9.16 -5.00
N LEU A 27 5.46 -9.33 -5.80
CA LEU A 27 4.36 -8.38 -5.89
C LEU A 27 3.48 -8.34 -4.62
N ILE A 28 3.36 -9.46 -3.90
CA ILE A 28 2.68 -9.52 -2.60
C ILE A 28 3.52 -8.81 -1.53
N VAL A 29 4.82 -9.12 -1.44
CA VAL A 29 5.73 -8.43 -0.50
C VAL A 29 5.76 -6.93 -0.77
N LYS A 30 5.82 -6.53 -2.05
CA LYS A 30 5.71 -5.12 -2.43
C LYS A 30 4.40 -4.50 -1.95
N GLN A 31 3.26 -5.17 -2.14
CA GLN A 31 1.97 -4.63 -1.67
C GLN A 31 1.91 -4.49 -0.14
N ILE A 32 2.45 -5.44 0.61
CA ILE A 32 2.53 -5.36 2.08
C ILE A 32 3.44 -4.20 2.51
N LEU A 33 4.59 -4.04 1.84
CA LEU A 33 5.51 -2.95 2.12
C LEU A 33 4.84 -1.59 1.98
N PHE A 34 4.10 -1.36 0.90
CA PHE A 34 3.41 -0.08 0.63
C PHE A 34 2.03 0.03 1.29
N LEU A 35 1.59 -0.99 2.03
CA LEU A 35 0.27 -1.03 2.66
C LEU A 35 -0.02 0.20 3.53
N PRO A 36 0.89 0.67 4.41
CA PRO A 36 0.62 1.85 5.24
C PRO A 36 0.38 3.11 4.42
N ALA A 37 1.21 3.36 3.40
CA ALA A 37 1.01 4.50 2.50
C ALA A 37 -0.33 4.39 1.74
N ASN A 38 -0.67 3.21 1.23
CA ASN A 38 -1.92 2.98 0.50
C ASN A 38 -3.16 3.21 1.38
N ILE A 39 -3.10 2.85 2.67
CA ILE A 39 -4.18 3.11 3.63
C ILE A 39 -4.37 4.62 3.82
N VAL A 40 -3.29 5.38 3.98
CA VAL A 40 -3.38 6.84 4.13
C VAL A 40 -3.96 7.48 2.88
N VAL A 41 -3.48 7.08 1.70
CA VAL A 41 -4.00 7.56 0.42
C VAL A 41 -5.49 7.27 0.29
N TRP A 42 -5.91 6.05 0.63
CA TRP A 42 -7.32 5.67 0.61
C TRP A 42 -8.20 6.47 1.59
N LEU A 43 -7.66 6.82 2.77
CA LEU A 43 -8.35 7.70 3.71
C LEU A 43 -8.48 9.12 3.16
N VAL A 44 -7.43 9.65 2.52
CA VAL A 44 -7.45 10.98 1.91
C VAL A 44 -8.39 11.04 0.70
N GLU A 45 -8.52 9.94 -0.05
CA GLU A 45 -9.47 9.80 -1.15
C GLU A 45 -10.94 9.87 -0.71
N GLN A 46 -11.25 9.61 0.57
CA GLN A 46 -12.62 9.77 1.08
C GLN A 46 -13.02 11.25 1.22
N GLU A 47 -12.04 12.17 1.27
CA GLU A 47 -12.29 13.60 1.44
C GLU A 47 -12.00 14.36 0.14
N PRO A 48 -13.03 14.77 -0.63
CA PRO A 48 -12.85 15.35 -1.97
C PRO A 48 -12.03 16.65 -1.97
N HIS A 49 -12.03 17.39 -0.86
CA HIS A 49 -11.20 18.60 -0.73
C HIS A 49 -9.71 18.28 -0.67
N LEU A 50 -9.33 17.23 0.06
CA LEU A 50 -7.92 16.83 0.20
C LEU A 50 -7.44 16.08 -1.04
N PHE A 51 -8.29 15.24 -1.63
CA PHE A 51 -7.98 14.53 -2.88
C PHE A 51 -7.55 15.48 -3.99
N LYS A 52 -8.31 16.57 -4.20
CA LYS A 52 -8.00 17.57 -5.22
C LYS A 52 -6.80 18.44 -4.87
N PHE A 53 -6.60 18.73 -3.58
CA PHE A 53 -5.49 19.56 -3.11
C PHE A 53 -4.13 18.85 -3.27
N PHE A 54 -4.08 17.55 -2.97
CA PHE A 54 -2.85 16.76 -3.06
C PHE A 54 -2.62 16.11 -4.43
N GLU A 55 -3.49 16.36 -5.41
CA GLU A 55 -3.42 15.79 -6.76
C GLU A 55 -3.19 14.27 -6.73
N ILE A 56 -3.95 13.56 -5.89
CA ILE A 56 -3.75 12.12 -5.70
C ILE A 56 -4.06 11.36 -6.99
N ASP A 57 -3.09 10.56 -7.42
CA ASP A 57 -3.19 9.66 -8.58
C ASP A 57 -2.96 8.19 -8.20
N CYS A 58 -2.99 7.29 -9.18
CA CYS A 58 -2.76 5.86 -8.93
C CYS A 58 -1.30 5.51 -8.57
N LEU A 59 -0.35 6.40 -8.85
CA LEU A 59 1.05 6.20 -8.46
C LEU A 59 1.31 6.67 -7.02
N THR A 60 0.47 7.58 -6.52
CA THR A 60 0.47 8.06 -5.14
C THR A 60 0.26 6.86 -4.21
N GLY A 61 1.22 6.64 -3.31
CA GLY A 61 1.28 5.46 -2.43
C GLY A 61 2.25 4.37 -2.88
N THR A 62 2.86 4.47 -4.07
CA THR A 62 3.79 3.43 -4.59
C THR A 62 5.19 3.92 -4.97
N GLY A 63 5.45 5.23 -4.86
CA GLY A 63 6.76 5.84 -5.15
C GLY A 63 7.77 5.76 -4.00
N PHE A 64 8.97 6.34 -4.21
CA PHE A 64 10.06 6.30 -3.22
C PHE A 64 9.69 6.95 -1.87
N GLY A 65 8.97 8.08 -1.89
CA GLY A 65 8.47 8.71 -0.66
C GLY A 65 7.50 7.82 0.12
N ALA A 66 6.62 7.11 -0.59
CA ALA A 66 5.71 6.15 0.02
C ALA A 66 6.46 4.94 0.62
N MET A 67 7.59 4.55 0.03
CA MET A 67 8.44 3.48 0.56
C MET A 67 9.05 3.91 1.90
N ILE A 68 9.67 5.10 1.96
CA ILE A 68 10.25 5.63 3.20
C ILE A 68 9.18 5.77 4.28
N PHE A 69 8.04 6.37 3.94
CA PHE A 69 6.92 6.53 4.86
C PHE A 69 6.44 5.18 5.40
N SER A 70 6.25 4.19 4.52
CA SER A 70 5.77 2.88 4.93
C SER A 70 6.79 2.13 5.79
N LEU A 71 8.08 2.24 5.49
CA LEU A 71 9.15 1.68 6.33
C LEU A 71 9.13 2.28 7.74
N PHE A 72 8.94 3.60 7.84
CA PHE A 72 8.82 4.27 9.13
C PHE A 72 7.58 3.80 9.92
N VAL A 73 6.42 3.72 9.27
CA VAL A 73 5.18 3.25 9.93
C VAL A 73 5.32 1.79 10.36
N TRP A 74 5.86 0.91 9.50
CA TRP A 74 6.11 -0.47 9.87
C TRP A 74 7.08 -0.59 11.05
N TRP A 75 8.15 0.22 11.07
CA TRP A 75 9.06 0.27 12.21
C TRP A 75 8.33 0.62 13.51
N VAL A 76 7.49 1.67 13.51
CA VAL A 76 6.68 2.04 14.67
C VAL A 76 5.76 0.90 15.10
N VAL A 77 5.09 0.24 14.14
CA VAL A 77 4.20 -0.90 14.41
C VAL A 77 4.97 -2.06 15.05
N PHE A 78 6.16 -2.40 14.54
CA PHE A 78 6.97 -3.48 15.10
C PHE A 78 7.47 -3.15 16.50
N VAL A 79 7.95 -1.93 16.74
CA VAL A 79 8.38 -1.51 18.08
C VAL A 79 7.21 -1.59 19.07
N ALA A 80 6.05 -1.03 18.70
CA ALA A 80 4.85 -1.07 19.54
C ALA A 80 4.35 -2.51 19.77
N ALA A 81 4.47 -3.40 18.78
CA ALA A 81 4.12 -4.80 18.94
C ALA A 81 5.06 -5.53 19.91
N THR A 82 6.37 -5.25 19.86
CA THR A 82 7.36 -5.86 20.75
C THR A 82 7.27 -5.38 22.20
N GLU A 83 6.81 -4.16 22.45
CA GLU A 83 6.63 -3.64 23.81
C GLU A 83 5.41 -4.25 24.53
N ASN A 84 4.45 -4.81 23.77
CA ASN A 84 3.21 -5.37 24.29
C ASN A 84 3.20 -6.92 24.36
N SER A 85 4.32 -7.57 24.02
CA SER A 85 4.49 -9.03 23.99
C SER A 85 5.42 -9.51 25.10
#